data_AF-A0A1G6THZ9-F1
#
_entry.id   AF-A0A1G6THZ9-F1
#
_cell.length_a   1.000
_cell.length_b   1.000
_cell.length_c   1.000
_cell.angle_alpha   90.00
_cell.angle_beta   90.00
_cell.angle_gamma   90.00
#
_symmetry.space_group_name_H-M   'P 1'
#
loop_
_entity.id
_entity.type
_entity.pdbx_description
1 polymer ?
#
loop_
_entity_poly.entity_id
_entity_poly.type
_entity_poly.pdbx_seq_one_letter_code
_entity_poly.pdbx_strand_id
1 'polypeptide(L)'
;MVERKKQLPIFGVGPLYVGGCFLVTALGLLLRSKGLLRSGDLRRGKRLLRLSGGGLALSSVGLWLAAVIGQQLSQAIRDNRLLTTGPYALVRNPIYTAFAGLLTGILLMVGNAWLLLCPFIFWAYLTVLMIFTEERWLKEKFGQDYMAYCRRVNRFIPIIKLTGGKRQKK
;
A
#
# COMPACT_ATOMS: atom_id res chain seq x y z
N MET A 1 -32.60 7.51 20.33
CA MET A 1 -31.15 7.27 20.59
C MET A 1 -30.39 7.75 19.36
N VAL A 2 -29.54 8.76 19.50
CA VAL A 2 -28.83 9.40 18.39
C VAL A 2 -27.82 8.40 17.83
N GLU A 3 -28.05 7.90 16.61
CA GLU A 3 -27.05 7.14 15.87
C GLU A 3 -25.81 8.02 15.71
N ARG A 4 -24.75 7.67 16.45
CA ARG A 4 -23.44 8.29 16.31
C ARG A 4 -22.99 8.02 14.87
N LYS A 5 -23.14 9.01 13.98
CA LYS A 5 -22.44 9.07 12.69
C LYS A 5 -20.96 8.85 13.00
N LYS A 6 -20.48 7.62 12.87
CA LYS A 6 -19.06 7.28 12.88
C LYS A 6 -18.46 7.87 11.61
N GLN A 7 -18.28 9.19 11.60
CA GLN A 7 -17.37 9.84 10.68
C GLN A 7 -16.00 9.29 11.03
N LEU A 8 -15.40 8.56 10.09
CA LEU A 8 -14.00 8.19 10.21
C LEU A 8 -13.20 9.48 10.43
N PRO A 9 -12.25 9.51 11.37
CA PRO A 9 -11.39 10.67 11.56
C PRO A 9 -10.77 11.08 10.22
N ILE A 10 -10.69 12.39 9.99
CA ILE A 10 -10.27 13.01 8.71
C ILE A 10 -8.86 12.53 8.31
N PHE A 11 -8.04 12.20 9.30
CA PHE A 11 -6.87 11.35 9.13
C PHE A 11 -7.33 9.90 9.17
N GLY A 12 -7.56 9.28 8.01
CA GLY A 12 -7.85 7.85 7.92
C GLY A 12 -6.77 6.99 8.58
N VAL A 13 -6.83 5.66 8.46
CA VAL A 13 -5.82 4.76 9.07
C VAL A 13 -4.41 4.88 8.47
N GLY A 14 -4.21 5.80 7.52
CA GLY A 14 -2.98 5.91 6.76
C GLY A 14 -1.75 6.31 7.55
N PRO A 15 -1.75 7.40 8.33
CA PRO A 15 -0.62 7.75 9.17
C PRO A 15 -0.25 6.65 10.17
N LEU A 16 -1.25 5.95 10.71
CA LEU A 16 -1.05 4.82 11.62
C LEU A 16 -0.36 3.63 10.92
N TYR A 17 -0.79 3.33 9.69
CA TYR A 17 -0.17 2.28 8.88
C TYR A 17 1.28 2.62 8.51
N VAL A 18 1.49 3.82 7.95
CA VAL A 18 2.81 4.28 7.49
C VAL A 18 3.76 4.38 8.68
N GLY A 19 3.34 5.00 9.78
CA GLY A 19 4.12 5.08 11.02
C GLY A 19 4.52 3.70 11.56
N GLY A 20 3.59 2.74 11.58
CA GLY A 20 3.88 1.36 11.97
C GLY A 20 4.91 0.68 11.06
N CYS A 21 4.80 0.84 9.75
CA CYS A 21 5.78 0.29 8.81
C CYS A 21 7.16 0.92 8.99
N PHE A 22 7.23 2.23 9.22
CA PHE A 22 8.48 2.92 9.54
C PHE A 22 9.10 2.43 10.83
N LEU A 23 8.30 2.24 11.89
CA LEU A 23 8.77 1.70 13.17
C LEU A 23 9.34 0.29 13.03
N VAL A 24 8.63 -0.61 12.34
CA VAL A 24 9.11 -1.98 12.08
C VAL A 24 10.40 -1.96 11.26
N THR A 25 10.48 -1.11 10.23
CA THR A 25 11.68 -0.94 9.42
C THR A 25 12.86 -0.44 10.25
N ALA A 26 12.65 0.63 11.04
CA ALA A 26 13.67 1.22 11.89
C ALA A 26 14.15 0.23 12.95
N LEU A 27 13.23 -0.50 13.59
CA LEU A 27 13.56 -1.54 14.55
C LEU A 27 14.39 -2.65 13.91
N GLY A 28 14.02 -3.12 12.72
CA GLY A 28 14.78 -4.11 11.96
C GLY A 28 16.21 -3.63 11.64
N LEU A 29 16.36 -2.37 11.22
CA LEU A 29 17.67 -1.76 10.96
C LEU A 29 18.51 -1.60 12.24
N LEU A 30 17.89 -1.24 13.37
CA LEU A 30 18.55 -1.14 14.67
C LEU A 30 18.99 -2.50 15.22
N LEU A 31 18.14 -3.54 15.09
CA LEU A 31 18.49 -4.90 15.46
C LEU A 31 19.65 -5.43 14.62
N ARG A 32 19.70 -5.04 13.33
CA ARG A 32 20.86 -5.30 12.47
C ARG A 32 22.09 -4.55 12.94
N SER A 33 21.99 -3.26 13.27
CA SER A 33 23.16 -2.45 13.67
C SER A 33 23.79 -2.94 14.97
N LYS A 34 22.97 -3.43 15.91
CA LYS A 34 23.41 -4.10 17.14
C LYS A 34 24.01 -5.49 16.91
N GLY A 35 24.04 -5.98 15.66
CA GLY A 35 24.64 -7.26 15.29
C GLY A 35 23.77 -8.49 15.57
N LEU A 36 22.55 -8.34 16.11
CA LEU A 36 21.66 -9.46 16.42
C LEU A 36 21.21 -10.20 15.14
N LEU A 37 21.10 -9.49 14.02
CA LEU A 37 20.68 -10.05 12.72
C LEU A 37 21.87 -10.38 11.79
N ARG A 38 23.09 -10.44 12.32
CA ARG A 38 24.32 -10.63 11.53
C ARG A 38 24.41 -12.01 10.86
N SER A 39 23.70 -13.00 11.39
CA SER A 39 23.56 -14.35 10.83
C SER A 39 22.82 -14.37 9.49
N GLY A 40 21.96 -13.39 9.21
CA GLY A 40 21.15 -13.32 7.99
C GLY A 40 21.74 -12.48 6.85
N ASP A 41 23.01 -12.06 6.89
CA ASP A 41 23.58 -11.23 5.81
C ASP A 41 23.84 -12.08 4.55
N LEU A 42 23.07 -11.84 3.49
CA LEU A 42 23.28 -12.49 2.20
C LEU A 42 24.47 -11.85 1.48
N ARG A 43 25.67 -12.43 1.67
CA ARG A 43 26.88 -12.01 0.94
C ARG A 43 26.82 -12.38 -0.54
N ARG A 44 26.28 -13.55 -0.89
CA ARG A 44 26.07 -13.98 -2.27
C ARG A 44 24.80 -13.33 -2.84
N GLY A 45 24.87 -12.73 -4.03
CA GLY A 45 23.72 -12.09 -4.68
C GLY A 45 23.36 -10.68 -4.17
N LYS A 46 24.14 -10.09 -3.24
CA LYS A 46 23.86 -8.76 -2.66
C LYS A 46 23.76 -7.63 -3.68
N ARG A 47 24.48 -7.73 -4.81
CA ARG A 47 24.36 -6.78 -5.93
C ARG A 47 22.99 -6.89 -6.61
N LEU A 48 22.53 -8.10 -6.88
CA LEU A 48 21.21 -8.34 -7.49
C LEU A 48 20.08 -7.90 -6.56
N LEU A 49 20.19 -8.16 -5.26
CA LEU A 49 19.24 -7.67 -4.25
C LEU A 49 19.21 -6.14 -4.19
N ARG A 50 20.36 -5.48 -4.30
CA ARG A 50 20.42 -4.00 -4.37
C ARG A 50 19.77 -3.44 -5.63
N LEU A 51 20.02 -4.05 -6.79
CA LEU A 51 19.43 -3.59 -8.06
C LEU A 51 17.90 -3.81 -8.07
N SER A 52 17.45 -4.99 -7.66
CA SER A 52 16.01 -5.30 -7.55
C SER A 52 15.32 -4.43 -6.50
N GLY A 53 15.93 -4.22 -5.33
CA GLY A 53 15.44 -3.32 -4.29
C GLY A 53 15.36 -1.87 -4.75
N GLY A 54 16.37 -1.38 -5.48
CA GLY A 54 16.37 -0.05 -6.08
C GLY A 54 15.27 0.11 -7.14
N GLY A 55 15.09 -0.88 -8.02
CA GLY A 55 14.01 -0.89 -9.01
C GLY A 55 12.62 -0.90 -8.37
N LEU A 56 12.45 -1.66 -7.28
CA LEU A 56 11.21 -1.68 -6.51
C LEU A 56 10.95 -0.32 -5.83
N ALA A 57 11.97 0.30 -5.24
CA ALA A 57 11.85 1.62 -4.63
C ALA A 57 11.45 2.68 -5.66
N LEU A 58 12.09 2.70 -6.84
CA LEU A 58 11.77 3.63 -7.93
C LEU A 58 10.34 3.45 -8.45
N SER A 59 9.91 2.22 -8.73
CA SER A 59 8.55 1.94 -9.17
C SER A 59 7.51 2.31 -8.10
N SER A 60 7.84 2.12 -6.83
CA SER A 60 7.00 2.53 -5.70
C SER A 60 6.85 4.04 -5.61
N VAL A 61 7.91 4.82 -5.82
CA VAL A 61 7.84 6.28 -5.89
C VAL A 61 6.97 6.72 -7.08
N GLY A 62 7.12 6.09 -8.24
CA GLY A 62 6.26 6.36 -9.40
C GLY A 62 4.77 6.12 -9.11
N LEU A 63 4.46 5.01 -8.43
CA LEU A 63 3.09 4.69 -8.02
C LEU A 63 2.56 5.68 -6.96
N TRP A 64 3.41 6.13 -6.04
CA TRP A 64 3.05 7.18 -5.07
C TRP A 64 2.73 8.51 -5.77
N LEU A 65 3.59 8.96 -6.68
CA LEU A 65 3.35 10.19 -7.45
C LEU A 65 2.05 10.11 -8.25
N ALA A 66 1.82 9.00 -8.96
CA ALA A 66 0.57 8.76 -9.69
C ALA A 66 -0.65 8.78 -8.76
N ALA A 67 -0.53 8.21 -7.56
CA ALA A 67 -1.58 8.22 -6.55
C ALA A 67 -1.87 9.64 -6.02
N VAL A 68 -0.84 10.42 -5.71
CA VAL A 68 -0.96 11.79 -5.20
C VAL A 68 -1.57 12.71 -6.26
N ILE A 69 -1.09 12.63 -7.51
CA ILE A 69 -1.63 13.42 -8.63
C ILE A 69 -3.08 13.01 -8.92
N GLY A 70 -3.36 11.70 -8.96
CA GLY A 70 -4.71 11.17 -9.15
C GLY A 70 -5.67 11.57 -8.04
N GLN A 71 -5.19 11.65 -6.79
CA GLN A 71 -5.99 12.07 -5.64
C GLN A 71 -6.25 13.58 -5.63
N GLN A 72 -5.27 14.42 -5.97
CA GLN A 72 -5.47 15.88 -6.05
C GLN A 72 -6.46 16.26 -7.15
N LEU A 73 -6.38 15.62 -8.32
CA LEU A 73 -7.33 15.86 -9.42
C LEU A 73 -8.74 15.36 -9.09
N SER A 74 -8.85 14.22 -8.40
CA SER A 74 -10.15 13.63 -8.02
C SER A 74 -10.83 14.32 -6.85
N GLN A 75 -10.06 14.97 -5.97
CA GLN A 75 -10.61 15.80 -4.89
C GLN A 75 -11.32 17.07 -5.38
N ALA A 76 -11.06 17.49 -6.62
CA ALA A 76 -11.75 18.60 -7.28
C ALA A 76 -13.09 18.18 -7.93
N ILE A 77 -13.34 16.89 -8.15
CA ILE A 77 -14.51 16.36 -8.88
C ILE A 77 -15.45 15.61 -7.91
N ARG A 78 -15.61 16.15 -6.70
CA ARG A 78 -16.16 15.47 -5.52
C ARG A 78 -17.70 15.35 -5.52
N ASP A 79 -18.26 14.79 -6.59
CA ASP A 79 -19.69 14.52 -6.79
C ASP A 79 -20.17 13.23 -6.11
N ASN A 80 -19.71 12.95 -4.88
CA ASN A 80 -20.27 11.87 -4.04
C ASN A 80 -20.18 10.44 -4.64
N ARG A 81 -19.27 10.21 -5.61
CA ARG A 81 -19.08 8.91 -6.29
C ARG A 81 -17.81 8.19 -5.85
N LEU A 82 -17.87 6.84 -5.87
CA LEU A 82 -16.73 5.98 -5.56
C LEU A 82 -15.66 6.12 -6.66
N LEU A 83 -14.44 6.48 -6.27
CA LEU A 83 -13.33 6.65 -7.20
C LEU A 83 -12.71 5.30 -7.56
N THR A 84 -12.95 4.82 -8.78
CA THR A 84 -12.45 3.51 -9.24
C THR A 84 -11.53 3.62 -10.46
N THR A 85 -11.04 4.82 -10.78
CA THR A 85 -10.26 5.12 -11.99
C THR A 85 -8.81 5.48 -11.66
N GLY A 86 -7.92 5.35 -12.65
CA GLY A 86 -6.49 5.64 -12.50
C GLY A 86 -5.78 4.65 -11.55
N PRO A 87 -4.95 5.11 -10.59
CA PRO A 87 -4.19 4.23 -9.71
C PRO A 87 -5.08 3.36 -8.80
N TYR A 88 -6.30 3.82 -8.49
CA TYR A 88 -7.30 3.06 -7.74
C TYR A 88 -7.90 1.89 -8.54
N ALA A 89 -7.75 1.88 -9.87
CA ALA A 89 -8.13 0.72 -10.70
C ALA A 89 -7.10 -0.43 -10.61
N LEU A 90 -5.85 -0.11 -10.28
CA LEU A 90 -4.75 -1.08 -10.17
C LEU A 90 -4.73 -1.74 -8.80
N VAL A 91 -4.91 -0.94 -7.74
CA VAL A 91 -4.91 -1.39 -6.36
C VAL A 91 -5.84 -0.52 -5.53
N ARG A 92 -6.54 -1.10 -4.55
CA ARG A 92 -7.52 -0.35 -3.74
C ARG A 92 -6.89 0.81 -2.97
N ASN A 93 -5.61 0.68 -2.60
CA ASN A 93 -4.89 1.65 -1.80
C ASN A 93 -3.49 1.91 -2.35
N PRO A 94 -3.35 2.69 -3.43
CA PRO A 94 -2.08 2.86 -4.11
C PRO A 94 -1.03 3.55 -3.22
N ILE A 95 -1.43 4.48 -2.36
CA ILE A 95 -0.51 5.14 -1.42
C ILE A 95 0.12 4.14 -0.45
N TYR A 96 -0.68 3.26 0.17
CA TYR A 96 -0.16 2.26 1.12
C TYR A 96 0.74 1.23 0.44
N THR A 97 0.37 0.77 -0.76
CA THR A 97 1.21 -0.13 -1.56
C THR A 97 2.54 0.52 -1.93
N ALA A 98 2.54 1.80 -2.30
CA ALA A 98 3.77 2.52 -2.62
C ALA A 98 4.70 2.64 -1.40
N PHE A 99 4.20 3.03 -0.23
CA PHE A 99 5.04 3.10 0.96
C PHE A 99 5.58 1.73 1.38
N ALA A 100 4.75 0.69 1.35
CA ALA A 100 5.17 -0.67 1.66
C ALA A 100 6.23 -1.17 0.67
N GLY A 101 6.06 -0.90 -0.63
CA GLY A 101 7.01 -1.24 -1.68
C GLY A 101 8.33 -0.48 -1.55
N LEU A 102 8.27 0.82 -1.22
CA LEU A 102 9.45 1.65 -0.97
C LEU A 102 10.28 1.12 0.20
N LEU A 103 9.64 0.86 1.34
CA LEU A 103 10.30 0.29 2.52
C LEU A 103 10.86 -1.11 2.23
N THR A 104 10.11 -1.94 1.50
CA THR A 104 10.58 -3.25 1.04
C THR A 104 11.81 -3.14 0.14
N GLY A 105 11.84 -2.17 -0.78
CA GLY A 105 12.98 -1.90 -1.64
C GLY A 105 14.24 -1.54 -0.85
N ILE A 106 14.10 -0.68 0.18
CA ILE A 106 15.19 -0.32 1.10
C ILE A 106 15.71 -1.57 1.86
N LEU A 107 14.80 -2.41 2.37
CA LEU A 107 15.16 -3.64 3.08
C LEU A 107 15.85 -4.67 2.18
N LEU A 108 15.46 -4.75 0.90
CA LEU A 108 16.15 -5.57 -0.11
C LEU A 108 17.57 -5.06 -0.36
N MET A 109 17.76 -3.74 -0.46
CA MET A 109 19.09 -3.14 -0.67
C MET A 109 20.05 -3.40 0.51
N VAL A 110 19.50 -3.54 1.72
CA VAL A 110 20.24 -3.93 2.93
C VAL A 110 20.82 -5.34 2.81
N GLY A 111 20.12 -6.25 2.13
CA GLY A 111 20.58 -7.60 1.82
C GLY A 111 20.63 -8.53 3.04
N ASN A 112 19.61 -8.47 3.91
CA ASN A 112 19.51 -9.33 5.10
C ASN A 112 18.22 -10.17 5.07
N ALA A 113 18.35 -11.49 5.18
CA ALA A 113 17.23 -12.45 5.10
C ALA A 113 16.13 -12.15 6.12
N TRP A 114 16.49 -11.81 7.35
CA TRP A 114 15.55 -11.56 8.43
C TRP A 114 14.66 -10.35 8.15
N LEU A 115 15.21 -9.35 7.45
CA LEU A 115 14.47 -8.16 7.07
C LEU A 115 13.52 -8.39 5.89
N LEU A 116 13.71 -9.48 5.14
CA LEU A 116 12.75 -9.90 4.10
C LEU A 116 11.45 -10.45 4.68
N LEU A 117 11.36 -10.62 6.00
CA LEU A 117 10.09 -10.92 6.69
C LEU A 117 9.23 -9.68 6.90
N CYS A 118 9.83 -8.47 6.97
CA CYS A 118 9.09 -7.23 7.19
C CYS A 118 8.02 -6.93 6.12
N PRO A 119 8.22 -7.17 4.81
CA PRO A 119 7.18 -7.02 3.80
C PRO A 119 5.92 -7.85 4.08
N PHE A 120 6.07 -9.07 4.61
CA PHE A 120 4.94 -9.90 5.02
C PHE A 120 4.20 -9.30 6.23
N ILE A 121 4.95 -8.71 7.16
CA ILE A 121 4.38 -7.98 8.31
C ILE A 121 3.60 -6.75 7.83
N PHE A 122 4.15 -5.98 6.88
CA PHE A 122 3.45 -4.83 6.29
C PHE A 122 2.13 -5.26 5.63
N TRP A 123 2.16 -6.35 4.85
CA TRP A 123 0.98 -6.91 4.21
C TRP A 123 -0.10 -7.35 5.21
N ALA A 124 0.28 -8.09 6.24
CA ALA A 124 -0.64 -8.53 7.29
C ALA A 124 -1.21 -7.34 8.07
N TYR A 125 -0.36 -6.39 8.45
CA TYR A 125 -0.76 -5.19 9.18
C TYR A 125 -1.76 -4.34 8.39
N LEU A 126 -1.51 -4.12 7.09
CA LEU A 126 -2.44 -3.39 6.23
C LEU A 126 -3.78 -4.12 6.12
N THR A 127 -3.73 -5.45 5.93
CA THR A 127 -4.90 -6.30 5.77
C THR A 127 -5.79 -6.22 7.01
N VAL A 128 -5.21 -6.34 8.19
CA VAL A 128 -5.92 -6.19 9.47
C VAL A 128 -6.52 -4.80 9.57
N LEU A 129 -5.73 -3.73 9.43
CA LEU A 129 -6.22 -2.36 9.55
C LEU A 129 -7.38 -2.06 8.60
N MET A 130 -7.29 -2.49 7.34
CA MET A 130 -8.34 -2.31 6.34
C MET A 130 -9.64 -3.02 6.69
N ILE A 131 -9.57 -4.28 7.17
CA ILE A 131 -10.77 -5.04 7.58
C ILE A 131 -11.50 -4.32 8.70
N PHE A 132 -10.76 -3.82 9.70
CA PHE A 132 -11.34 -3.26 10.91
C PHE A 132 -11.81 -1.80 10.75
N THR A 133 -11.39 -1.09 9.70
CA THR A 133 -11.67 0.35 9.55
C THR A 133 -12.40 0.68 8.25
N GLU A 134 -11.67 0.95 7.17
CA GLU A 134 -12.21 1.51 5.93
C GLU A 134 -13.17 0.55 5.22
N GLU A 135 -12.85 -0.76 5.14
CA GLU A 135 -13.73 -1.69 4.45
C GLU A 135 -15.05 -1.91 5.19
N ARG A 136 -15.06 -1.83 6.52
CA ARG A 136 -16.29 -1.93 7.31
C ARG A 136 -17.21 -0.74 7.01
N TRP A 137 -16.64 0.47 7.01
CA TRP A 137 -17.39 1.68 6.69
C TRP A 137 -17.85 1.72 5.24
N LEU A 138 -17.01 1.32 4.29
CA LEU A 138 -17.37 1.27 2.86
C LEU A 138 -18.43 0.20 2.57
N LYS A 139 -18.40 -0.94 3.27
CA LYS A 139 -19.47 -1.94 3.20
C LYS A 139 -20.78 -1.41 3.77
N GLU A 140 -20.73 -0.74 4.93
CA GLU A 140 -21.92 -0.13 5.55
C GLU A 140 -22.51 1.00 4.67
N LYS A 141 -21.67 1.79 3.99
CA LYS A 141 -22.11 2.93 3.18
C LYS A 141 -22.52 2.59 1.74
N PHE A 142 -21.79 1.71 1.06
CA PHE A 142 -21.95 1.44 -0.38
C PHE A 142 -22.39 0.00 -0.70
N GLY A 143 -22.46 -0.90 0.30
CA GLY A 143 -23.05 -2.23 0.15
C GLY A 143 -22.53 -3.03 -1.05
N GLN A 144 -23.44 -3.32 -1.99
CA GLN A 144 -23.14 -4.15 -3.17
C GLN A 144 -22.16 -3.51 -4.16
N ASP A 145 -22.16 -2.19 -4.32
CA ASP A 145 -21.24 -1.50 -5.24
C ASP A 145 -19.80 -1.65 -4.80
N TYR A 146 -19.57 -1.60 -3.47
CA TYR A 146 -18.26 -1.85 -2.89
C TYR A 146 -17.84 -3.32 -3.05
N MET A 147 -18.76 -4.27 -2.86
CA MET A 147 -18.47 -5.69 -3.08
C MET A 147 -18.08 -5.97 -4.55
N ALA A 148 -18.77 -5.34 -5.51
CA ALA A 148 -18.42 -5.43 -6.92
C ALA A 148 -17.07 -4.78 -7.24
N TYR A 149 -16.69 -3.71 -6.53
CA TYR A 149 -15.36 -3.12 -6.62
C TYR A 149 -14.27 -4.03 -6.02
N CYS A 150 -14.50 -4.61 -4.85
CA CYS A 150 -13.56 -5.54 -4.20
C CYS A 150 -13.26 -6.78 -5.05
N ARG A 151 -14.24 -7.27 -5.82
CA ARG A 151 -14.05 -8.38 -6.77
C ARG A 151 -13.18 -7.99 -7.98
N ARG A 152 -13.12 -6.70 -8.33
CA ARG A 152 -12.41 -6.22 -9.51
C ARG A 152 -10.97 -5.81 -9.24
N VAL A 153 -10.65 -5.39 -8.02
CA VAL A 153 -9.35 -4.81 -7.66
C VAL A 153 -8.78 -5.48 -6.41
N ASN A 154 -7.50 -5.86 -6.49
CA ASN A 154 -6.79 -6.46 -5.36
C ASN A 154 -6.39 -5.41 -4.31
N ARG A 155 -6.21 -5.89 -3.07
CA ARG A 155 -5.94 -5.03 -1.92
C ARG A 155 -4.50 -4.51 -1.87
N PHE A 156 -3.55 -5.28 -2.41
CA PHE A 156 -2.11 -5.04 -2.23
C PHE A 156 -1.30 -5.16 -3.52
N ILE A 157 -1.55 -6.19 -4.33
CA ILE A 157 -0.82 -6.42 -5.58
C ILE A 157 -1.48 -5.59 -6.67
N PRO A 158 -0.76 -4.64 -7.31
CA PRO A 158 -1.28 -3.92 -8.45
C PRO A 158 -1.50 -4.91 -9.58
N ILE A 159 -2.76 -5.14 -9.94
CA ILE A 159 -3.07 -5.90 -11.15
C ILE A 159 -3.00 -4.91 -12.30
N ILE A 160 -1.96 -5.02 -13.13
CA ILE A 160 -1.94 -4.35 -14.42
C ILE A 160 -2.96 -5.09 -15.30
N LYS A 161 -4.21 -4.63 -15.30
CA LYS A 161 -5.13 -5.00 -16.36
C LYS A 161 -4.66 -4.25 -17.59
N LEU A 162 -3.99 -4.96 -18.50
CA LEU A 162 -3.80 -4.55 -19.89
C LEU A 162 -5.19 -4.39 -20.50
N THR A 163 -5.84 -3.27 -20.20
CA THR A 163 -7.18 -2.98 -20.68
C THR A 163 -6.98 -2.46 -22.08
N GLY A 164 -7.07 -3.37 -23.05
CA GLY A 164 -7.26 -3.01 -24.45
C GLY A 164 -8.40 -1.99 -24.53
N GLY A 165 -8.08 -0.79 -25.00
CA GLY A 165 -8.98 0.34 -25.00
C GLY A 165 -10.25 0.03 -25.77
N LYS A 166 -11.36 -0.14 -25.05
CA LYS A 166 -12.68 0.12 -25.63
C LYS A 166 -13.13 1.47 -25.10
N ARG A 167 -12.98 2.49 -25.96
CA ARG A 167 -13.65 3.79 -25.89
C ARG A 167 -15.12 3.57 -25.52
N GLN A 168 -15.55 4.08 -24.37
CA GLN A 168 -16.97 4.36 -24.16
C GLN A 168 -17.28 5.68 -24.88
N LYS A 169 -17.93 5.59 -26.05
CA LYS A 169 -18.75 6.67 -26.59
C LYS A 169 -20.01 6.75 -25.74
N LYS A 170 -20.32 7.92 -25.19
CA LYS A 170 -21.67 8.38 -25.00
C LYS A 170 -21.73 9.86 -25.33
#